data_AF-A0A834ZT04-F1
#
_entry.id   AF-A0A834ZT04-F1
#
_cell.length_a   1.000
_cell.length_b   1.000
_cell.length_c   1.000
_cell.angle_alpha   90.00
_cell.angle_beta   90.00
_cell.angle_gamma   90.00
#
_symmetry.space_group_name_H-M   'P 1'
#
loop_
_entity.id
_entity.type
_entity.pdbx_description
1 polymer ?
#
loop_
_entity_poly.entity_id
_entity_poly.type
_entity_poly.pdbx_seq_one_letter_code
_entity_poly.pdbx_strand_id
1 'polypeptide(L)'
;MEGSELGIGADAPPLHPGIAPLSYLLGAWTGEGEGGFPTINSFKYGEELRFSQSGKKQPVIAYSQRTWKLPSGEPMHAESGYWRPRPDGSIEVVIAQSTGLVEVQVLNIL
;
A
#
# COMPACT_ATOMS: atom_id res chain seq x y z
N MET A 1 1.40 -5.32 19.39
CA MET A 1 0.94 -4.98 18.02
C MET A 1 -0.57 -4.96 18.07
N GLU A 2 -1.15 -3.79 18.25
CA GLU A 2 -2.61 -3.62 18.31
C GLU A 2 -3.03 -2.95 17.01
N GLY A 3 -3.67 -3.73 16.14
CA GLY A 3 -4.39 -3.18 15.00
C GLY A 3 -5.67 -2.53 15.53
N SER A 4 -5.78 -1.21 15.41
CA SER A 4 -7.07 -0.54 15.64
C SER A 4 -7.95 -0.81 14.42
N GLU A 5 -9.09 -1.48 14.64
CA GLU A 5 -10.17 -1.59 13.66
C GLU A 5 -10.78 -0.20 13.43
N LEU A 6 -10.12 0.63 12.62
CA LEU A 6 -10.74 1.85 12.12
C LEU A 6 -11.81 1.49 11.09
N GLY A 7 -13.03 1.35 11.59
CA GLY A 7 -14.27 1.70 10.88
C GLY A 7 -14.49 1.00 9.55
N ILE A 8 -14.81 -0.29 9.58
CA ILE A 8 -15.63 -0.87 8.51
C ILE A 8 -17.04 -0.29 8.71
N GLY A 9 -17.30 0.88 8.13
CA GLY A 9 -18.63 1.46 8.13
C GLY A 9 -19.63 0.43 7.59
N ALA A 10 -20.83 0.37 8.18
CA ALA A 10 -21.90 -0.58 7.87
C ALA A 10 -22.41 -0.54 6.40
N ASP A 11 -21.76 0.23 5.52
CA ASP A 11 -22.06 0.42 4.10
C ASP A 11 -20.84 0.15 3.19
N ALA A 12 -19.81 -0.55 3.70
CA ALA A 12 -18.69 -0.97 2.89
C ALA A 12 -19.18 -1.97 1.82
N PRO A 13 -18.86 -1.77 0.52
CA PRO A 13 -19.28 -2.69 -0.52
C PRO A 13 -18.73 -4.10 -0.25
N PRO A 14 -19.48 -5.16 -0.60
CA PRO A 14 -18.98 -6.53 -0.48
C PRO A 14 -17.60 -6.69 -1.14
N LEU A 15 -16.75 -7.50 -0.53
CA LEU A 15 -15.42 -7.79 -1.03
C LEU A 15 -15.52 -8.49 -2.39
N HIS A 16 -14.79 -7.99 -3.39
CA HIS A 16 -14.73 -8.59 -4.71
C HIS A 16 -13.98 -9.94 -4.63
N PRO A 17 -14.49 -11.03 -5.25
CA PRO A 17 -13.85 -12.36 -5.17
C PRO A 17 -12.39 -12.38 -5.61
N GLY A 18 -12.03 -11.59 -6.64
CA GLY A 18 -10.63 -11.44 -7.08
C GLY A 18 -9.71 -10.71 -6.11
N ILE A 19 -10.25 -10.01 -5.10
CA ILE A 19 -9.47 -9.38 -4.01
C ILE A 19 -9.41 -10.30 -2.79
N ALA A 20 -10.33 -11.27 -2.65
CA ALA A 20 -10.41 -12.13 -1.46
C ALA A 20 -9.06 -12.76 -1.03
N PRO A 21 -8.19 -13.25 -1.95
CA PRO A 21 -6.88 -13.76 -1.57
C PRO A 21 -5.94 -12.73 -0.92
N LEU A 22 -6.15 -11.44 -1.20
CA LEU A 22 -5.38 -10.31 -0.67
C LEU A 22 -6.14 -9.49 0.38
N SER A 23 -7.24 -10.03 0.89
CA SER A 23 -8.09 -9.34 1.89
C SER A 23 -7.32 -8.93 3.14
N TYR A 24 -6.28 -9.67 3.50
CA TYR A 24 -5.41 -9.39 4.63
C TYR A 24 -4.60 -8.10 4.49
N LEU A 25 -4.49 -7.51 3.29
CA LEU A 25 -3.83 -6.21 3.09
C LEU A 25 -4.76 -5.04 3.43
N LEU A 26 -6.07 -5.22 3.35
CA LEU A 26 -7.04 -4.12 3.45
C LEU A 26 -7.01 -3.49 4.85
N GLY A 27 -6.93 -2.16 4.89
CA GLY A 27 -6.84 -1.39 6.13
C GLY A 27 -5.74 -0.35 6.09
N ALA A 28 -5.44 0.18 7.28
CA ALA A 28 -4.34 1.12 7.50
C ALA A 28 -3.24 0.41 8.30
N TRP A 29 -1.99 0.63 7.88
CA TRP A 29 -0.81 0.07 8.51
C TRP A 29 0.11 1.22 8.89
N THR A 30 0.73 1.15 10.06
CA THR A 30 1.71 2.14 10.50
C THR A 30 2.87 1.42 11.17
N GLY A 31 4.08 1.86 10.86
CA GLY A 31 5.30 1.26 11.39
C GLY A 31 6.51 2.15 11.18
N GLU A 32 7.68 1.57 11.38
CA GLU A 32 8.97 2.20 11.14
C GLU A 32 9.78 1.34 10.16
N GLY A 33 10.56 2.01 9.31
CA GLY A 33 11.47 1.36 8.36
C GLY A 33 12.89 1.90 8.50
N GLU A 34 13.83 1.16 7.90
CA GLU A 34 15.23 1.56 7.77
C GLU A 34 15.65 1.48 6.31
N GLY A 35 16.08 2.61 5.76
CA GLY A 35 16.54 2.74 4.38
C GLY A 35 18.06 2.88 4.32
N GLY A 36 18.67 2.29 3.31
CA GLY A 36 20.11 2.40 3.04
C GLY A 36 20.44 2.01 1.61
N PHE A 37 21.46 2.65 1.03
CA PHE A 37 21.97 2.34 -0.30
C PHE A 37 23.48 2.66 -0.34
N PRO A 38 24.32 2.01 -1.18
CA PRO A 38 25.78 2.20 -1.13
C PRO A 38 26.28 3.66 -1.22
N THR A 39 25.48 4.57 -1.77
CA THR A 39 25.83 5.99 -1.92
C THR A 39 25.20 6.92 -0.87
N ILE A 40 24.41 6.40 0.07
CA ILE A 40 23.76 7.18 1.14
C ILE A 40 23.92 6.48 2.50
N ASN A 41 23.98 7.27 3.58
CA ASN A 41 23.98 6.69 4.93
C ASN A 41 22.63 6.05 5.24
N SER A 42 22.63 5.00 6.07
CA SER A 42 21.39 4.42 6.58
C SER A 42 20.59 5.45 7.39
N PHE A 43 19.27 5.40 7.26
CA PHE A 43 18.34 6.29 7.96
C PHE A 43 17.07 5.53 8.37
N LYS A 44 16.42 6.00 9.43
CA LYS A 44 15.12 5.47 9.89
C LYS A 44 14.00 6.43 9.55
N TYR A 45 12.82 5.90 9.26
CA TYR A 45 11.64 6.67 8.91
C TYR A 45 10.38 6.03 9.50
N GLY A 46 9.37 6.84 9.78
CA GLY A 46 8.02 6.35 10.04
C GLY A 46 7.28 6.19 8.72
N GLU A 47 6.36 5.23 8.67
CA GLU A 47 5.63 4.88 7.45
C GLU A 47 4.16 4.57 7.76
N GLU A 48 3.27 5.04 6.90
CA GLU A 48 1.85 4.69 6.90
C GLU A 48 1.44 4.19 5.51
N LEU A 49 0.80 3.02 5.46
CA LEU A 49 0.20 2.44 4.27
C LEU A 49 -1.33 2.41 4.42
N ARG A 50 -2.05 2.59 3.31
CA ARG A 50 -3.49 2.35 3.25
C ARG A 50 -3.83 1.53 2.01
N PHE A 51 -4.59 0.48 2.23
CA PHE A 51 -5.15 -0.38 1.19
C PHE A 51 -6.66 -0.39 1.28
N SER A 52 -7.34 -0.13 0.16
CA SER A 52 -8.80 -0.10 0.11
C SER A 52 -9.31 -0.65 -1.21
N GLN A 53 -10.45 -1.36 -1.20
CA GLN A 53 -11.09 -1.81 -2.43
C GLN A 53 -11.57 -0.60 -3.25
N SER A 54 -11.08 -0.48 -4.48
CA SER A 54 -11.46 0.59 -5.40
C SER A 54 -12.48 0.06 -6.40
N GLY A 55 -13.73 0.44 -6.22
CA GLY A 55 -14.82 0.09 -7.12
C GLY A 55 -15.48 -1.27 -6.83
N LYS A 56 -16.74 -1.40 -7.25
CA LYS A 56 -17.57 -2.59 -6.98
C LYS A 56 -17.40 -3.71 -8.03
N LYS A 57 -16.95 -3.37 -9.24
CA LYS A 57 -16.99 -4.27 -10.42
C LYS A 57 -15.64 -4.83 -10.85
N GLN A 58 -14.53 -4.34 -10.29
CA GLN A 58 -13.19 -4.72 -10.73
C GLN A 58 -12.34 -5.11 -9.51
N PRO A 59 -11.45 -6.11 -9.63
CA PRO A 59 -10.51 -6.47 -8.58
C PRO A 59 -9.36 -5.44 -8.55
N VAL A 60 -9.63 -4.26 -8.00
CA VAL A 60 -8.62 -3.20 -7.86
C VAL A 60 -8.54 -2.77 -6.40
N ILE A 61 -7.33 -2.73 -5.86
CA ILE A 61 -7.04 -2.21 -4.53
C ILE A 61 -6.31 -0.87 -4.72
N ALA A 62 -6.87 0.22 -4.21
CA ALA A 62 -6.17 1.48 -4.11
C ALA A 62 -5.15 1.41 -2.98
N TYR A 63 -3.95 1.88 -3.27
CA TYR A 63 -2.79 1.92 -2.39
C TYR A 63 -2.31 3.37 -2.23
N SER A 64 -2.04 3.77 -1.00
CA SER A 64 -1.31 5.02 -0.72
C SER A 64 -0.33 4.80 0.41
N GLN A 65 0.82 5.42 0.30
CA GLN A 65 1.89 5.37 1.27
C GLN A 65 2.46 6.77 1.50
N ARG A 66 2.90 7.01 2.73
CA ARG A 66 3.67 8.19 3.09
C ARG A 66 4.70 7.85 4.15
N THR A 67 5.81 8.58 4.12
CA THR A 67 6.86 8.51 5.14
C THR A 67 7.06 9.84 5.84
N TRP A 68 7.68 9.79 7.03
CA TRP A 68 8.12 10.96 7.78
C TRP A 68 9.41 10.69 8.55
N LYS A 69 10.13 11.76 8.90
CA LYS A 69 11.28 11.68 9.80
C LYS A 69 10.80 11.34 11.21
N LEU A 70 11.29 10.26 11.83
CA LEU A 70 10.87 9.85 13.19
C LEU A 70 11.00 10.96 14.25
N PRO A 71 12.09 11.75 14.32
CA PRO A 71 12.24 12.74 15.38
C PRO A 71 11.34 13.96 15.23
N SER A 72 11.00 14.36 14.00
CA SER A 72 10.34 15.65 13.72
C SER A 72 8.93 15.51 13.15
N GLY A 73 8.54 14.35 12.65
CA GLY A 73 7.28 14.15 11.93
C GLY A 73 7.22 14.85 10.56
N GLU A 74 8.34 15.42 10.09
CA GLU A 74 8.40 16.11 8.81
C GLU A 74 8.11 15.11 7.66
N PRO A 75 7.17 15.41 6.74
CA PRO A 75 6.88 14.57 5.59
C PRO A 75 8.13 14.32 4.73
N MET A 76 8.28 13.09 4.24
CA MET A 76 9.36 12.68 3.34
C MET A 76 8.78 12.22 1.99
N HIS A 77 9.07 10.99 1.57
CA HIS A 77 8.54 10.39 0.35
C HIS A 77 7.07 9.99 0.52
N ALA A 78 6.34 10.00 -0.59
CA ALA A 78 4.99 9.47 -0.67
C ALA A 78 4.78 8.82 -2.04
N GLU A 79 3.92 7.81 -2.07
CA GLU A 79 3.52 7.15 -3.31
C GLU A 79 2.08 6.68 -3.25
N SER A 80 1.48 6.49 -4.42
CA SER A 80 0.13 5.95 -4.52
C SER A 80 -0.08 5.25 -5.83
N GLY A 81 -1.06 4.36 -5.86
CA GLY A 81 -1.23 3.47 -6.99
C GLY A 81 -2.37 2.49 -6.85
N TYR A 82 -2.34 1.48 -7.71
CA TYR A 82 -3.35 0.45 -7.78
C TYR A 82 -2.73 -0.94 -7.90
N TRP A 83 -3.22 -1.86 -7.09
CA TRP A 83 -2.89 -3.29 -7.16
C TRP A 83 -4.04 -4.00 -7.86
N ARG A 84 -3.73 -4.81 -8.87
CA ARG A 84 -4.70 -5.43 -9.78
C ARG A 84 -4.47 -6.94 -9.86
N PRO A 85 -5.06 -7.72 -8.93
CA PRO A 85 -4.96 -9.18 -8.96
C PRO A 85 -5.64 -9.77 -10.19
N ARG A 86 -5.08 -10.86 -10.72
CA ARG A 86 -5.58 -11.54 -11.91
C ARG A 86 -6.03 -12.97 -11.59
N PRO A 87 -6.95 -13.56 -12.38
CA PRO A 87 -7.44 -14.93 -12.14
C PRO A 87 -6.39 -16.03 -12.22
N ASP A 88 -5.25 -15.76 -12.87
CA ASP A 88 -4.13 -16.69 -13.01
C ASP A 88 -3.17 -16.67 -11.80
N GLY A 89 -3.47 -15.88 -10.76
CA GLY A 89 -2.64 -15.75 -9.55
C GLY A 89 -1.52 -14.73 -9.67
N SER A 90 -1.39 -14.04 -10.80
CA SER A 90 -0.48 -12.90 -10.94
C SER A 90 -1.10 -11.60 -10.43
N ILE A 91 -0.27 -10.58 -10.24
CA ILE A 91 -0.68 -9.24 -9.86
C ILE A 91 0.10 -8.19 -10.63
N GLU A 92 -0.62 -7.18 -11.13
CA GLU A 92 -0.04 -5.96 -11.67
C GLU A 92 -0.14 -4.84 -10.62
N VAL A 93 0.96 -4.15 -10.34
CA VAL A 93 0.99 -3.01 -9.42
C VAL A 93 1.51 -1.80 -10.18
N VAL A 94 0.71 -0.73 -10.21
CA VAL A 94 1.07 0.54 -10.85
C VAL A 94 1.19 1.62 -9.79
N ILE A 95 2.33 2.29 -9.71
CA ILE A 95 2.63 3.27 -8.65
C ILE A 95 3.20 4.55 -9.28
N ALA A 96 2.77 5.70 -8.74
CA ALA A 96 3.40 6.99 -8.96
C ALA A 96 3.98 7.51 -7.64
N GLN A 97 5.20 8.04 -7.69
CA GLN A 97 5.95 8.52 -6.53
C GLN A 97 6.08 10.05 -6.55
N SER A 98 6.15 10.67 -5.37
CA SER A 98 6.33 12.11 -5.22
C SER A 98 7.66 12.64 -5.81
N THR A 99 8.62 11.74 -6.04
CA THR A 99 9.90 12.00 -6.70
C THR A 99 9.82 12.14 -8.22
N GLY A 100 8.62 11.96 -8.81
CA GLY A 100 8.40 12.06 -10.25
C GLY A 100 8.65 10.78 -11.03
N LEU A 101 8.74 9.63 -10.34
CA LEU A 101 8.89 8.31 -10.93
C LEU A 101 7.55 7.57 -11.01
N VAL A 102 7.41 6.71 -12.02
CA VAL A 102 6.31 5.76 -12.16
C VAL A 102 6.84 4.36 -12.36
N GLU A 103 6.15 3.38 -11.79
CA GLU A 103 6.53 1.97 -11.86
C GLU A 103 5.35 1.11 -12.29
N VAL A 104 5.67 0.07 -13.05
CA VAL A 104 4.76 -1.05 -13.35
C VAL A 104 5.47 -2.32 -12.92
N GLN A 105 4.92 -3.01 -11.94
CA GLN A 105 5.44 -4.26 -11.41
C GLN A 105 4.47 -5.39 -11.76
N VAL A 106 5.01 -6.54 -12.15
CA VAL A 106 4.26 -7.77 -12.40
C VAL A 106 4.85 -8.86 -11.53
N LEU A 107 4.05 -9.41 -10.62
CA LEU A 107 4.48 -10.42 -9.66
C LEU A 107 3.58 -11.65 -9.73
N ASN A 108 4.13 -12.81 -9.36
CA ASN A 108 3.36 -14.03 -9.11
C ASN A 108 3.21 -14.19 -7.59
N ILE A 109 2.00 -14.50 -7.13
CA ILE A 109 1.72 -14.71 -5.69
C ILE A 109 1.56 -16.21 -5.36
N LEU A 110 2.07 -17.08 -6.25
CA LEU A 110 2.07 -18.55 -6.15
C LEU A 110 3.50 -19.08 -6.04
#